data_AF-A0A4P5YGK8-F1
#
_entry.id   AF-A0A4P5YGK8-F1
#
_cell.length_a   1.000
_cell.length_b   1.000
_cell.length_c   1.000
_cell.angle_alpha   90.00
_cell.angle_beta   90.00
_cell.angle_gamma   90.00
#
_symmetry.space_group_name_H-M   'P 1'
#
loop_
_entity.id
_entity.type
_entity.pdbx_description
1 polymer ?
#
loop_
_entity_poly.entity_id
_entity_poly.type
_entity_poly.pdbx_seq_one_letter_code
_entity_poly.pdbx_strand_id
1 'polypeptide(L)'
;MEKNLFEKIDPLVDDIAEQISKLIEGETFSQLKQKLADLSRELGEYSLTLEINVQIFDPGRERNLPLLQMGLASSDGAPPYPMWGDSSPHRYIVNGEMMIVPHDHCPRCWGVWDFKSLHPTCKSCGATMGSDVKLLLDSDRCPECEKGTLTANRPECTECGFSVNPDHVVWG
;
A
#
# COMPACT_ATOMS: atom_id res chain seq x y z
N MET A 1 12.26 10.51 8.15
CA MET A 1 11.48 11.69 8.56
C MET A 1 11.23 11.60 10.05
N GLU A 2 11.22 12.71 10.78
CA GLU A 2 10.87 12.71 12.20
C GLU A 2 9.36 12.51 12.38
N LYS A 3 8.94 11.79 13.43
CA LYS A 3 7.53 11.44 13.68
C LYS A 3 6.60 12.66 13.68
N ASN A 4 6.99 13.73 14.35
CA ASN A 4 6.19 14.96 14.43
C ASN A 4 5.99 15.63 13.08
N LEU A 5 6.97 15.49 12.17
CA LEU A 5 6.85 16.02 10.82
C LEU A 5 5.92 15.13 9.98
N PHE A 6 6.01 13.81 10.11
CA PHE A 6 5.11 12.86 9.46
C PHE A 6 3.65 13.11 9.85
N GLU A 7 3.33 13.12 11.14
CA GLU A 7 1.97 13.36 11.65
C GLU A 7 1.38 14.71 11.21
N LYS A 8 2.24 15.70 10.93
CA LYS A 8 1.81 17.01 10.44
C LYS A 8 1.49 17.01 8.94
N ILE A 9 2.20 16.22 8.15
CA ILE A 9 2.03 16.20 6.69
C ILE A 9 1.03 15.13 6.23
N ASP A 10 0.76 14.12 7.05
CA ASP A 10 -0.15 13.01 6.75
C ASP A 10 -1.51 13.49 6.21
N PRO A 11 -2.21 14.46 6.85
CA PRO A 11 -3.50 14.93 6.34
C PRO A 11 -3.40 15.67 5.01
N LEU A 12 -2.24 16.25 4.69
CA LEU A 12 -2.00 16.91 3.40
C LEU A 12 -1.77 15.87 2.30
N VAL A 13 -1.09 14.77 2.62
CA VAL A 13 -0.90 13.65 1.69
C VAL A 13 -2.25 13.02 1.37
N ASP A 14 -3.11 12.83 2.38
CA ASP A 14 -4.48 12.32 2.20
C ASP A 14 -5.33 13.24 1.29
N ASP A 15 -5.30 14.55 1.50
CA ASP A 15 -6.03 15.50 0.65
C ASP A 15 -5.52 15.48 -0.80
N ILE A 16 -4.20 15.38 -1.00
CA ILE A 16 -3.60 15.23 -2.33
C ILE A 16 -4.07 13.92 -2.97
N ALA A 17 -4.08 12.81 -2.23
CA ALA A 17 -4.55 11.50 -2.70
C ALA A 17 -6.04 11.54 -3.10
N GLU A 18 -6.88 12.22 -2.31
CA GLU A 18 -8.30 12.38 -2.63
C GLU A 18 -8.49 13.21 -3.90
N GLN A 19 -7.74 14.31 -4.07
CA GLN A 19 -7.80 15.13 -5.27
C GLN A 19 -7.33 14.38 -6.52
N ILE A 20 -6.23 13.62 -6.41
CA ILE A 20 -5.74 12.77 -7.50
C ILE A 20 -6.76 11.68 -7.83
N SER A 21 -7.37 11.05 -6.83
CA SER A 21 -8.43 10.06 -7.05
C SER A 21 -9.60 10.66 -7.83
N LYS A 22 -10.07 11.86 -7.46
CA LYS A 22 -11.13 12.57 -8.19
C LYS A 22 -10.73 12.88 -9.63
N LEU A 23 -9.48 13.24 -9.89
CA LEU A 23 -8.97 13.45 -11.24
C LEU A 23 -8.97 12.15 -12.04
N ILE A 24 -8.47 11.07 -11.44
CA ILE A 24 -8.41 9.74 -12.05
C ILE A 24 -9.81 9.23 -12.32
N GLU A 25 -10.76 9.32 -11.38
CA GLU A 25 -12.11 8.77 -11.54
C GLU A 25 -13.02 9.66 -12.39
N GLY A 26 -12.80 10.98 -12.36
CA GLY A 26 -13.61 11.96 -13.05
C GLY A 26 -13.42 12.03 -14.57
N GLU A 27 -14.25 12.84 -15.20
CA GLU A 27 -14.27 13.03 -16.66
C GLU A 27 -13.05 13.79 -17.19
N THR A 28 -12.35 14.52 -16.33
CA THR A 28 -11.16 15.30 -16.69
C THR A 28 -10.07 14.43 -17.33
N PHE A 29 -9.93 13.18 -16.89
CA PHE A 29 -8.95 12.22 -17.43
C PHE A 29 -9.51 11.29 -18.51
N SER A 30 -10.77 11.43 -18.93
CA SER A 30 -11.40 10.51 -19.88
C SER A 30 -10.64 10.40 -21.20
N GLN A 31 -10.15 11.52 -21.75
CA GLN A 31 -9.33 11.49 -22.97
C GLN A 31 -7.99 10.79 -22.78
N LEU A 32 -7.34 10.99 -21.62
CA LEU A 32 -6.06 10.34 -21.31
C LEU A 32 -6.27 8.83 -21.13
N LYS A 33 -7.30 8.41 -20.40
CA LYS A 33 -7.68 7.00 -20.24
C LYS A 33 -7.91 6.33 -21.59
N GLN A 34 -8.63 6.98 -22.50
CA GLN A 34 -8.87 6.43 -23.83
C GLN A 34 -7.56 6.22 -24.60
N LYS A 35 -6.66 7.22 -24.58
CA LYS A 35 -5.34 7.08 -25.21
C LYS A 35 -4.46 6.00 -24.59
N LEU A 36 -4.52 5.82 -23.27
CA LEU A 36 -3.83 4.72 -22.59
C LEU A 36 -4.40 3.36 -23.00
N ALA A 37 -5.73 3.24 -23.13
CA ALA A 37 -6.37 2.01 -23.62
C ALA A 37 -5.96 1.69 -25.07
N ASP A 38 -5.96 2.71 -25.93
CA ASP A 38 -5.56 2.55 -27.33
C ASP A 38 -4.07 2.18 -27.44
N LEU A 39 -3.19 2.81 -26.66
CA LEU A 39 -1.77 2.45 -26.60
C LEU A 39 -1.57 1.01 -26.09
N SER A 40 -2.25 0.63 -25.00
CA SER A 40 -2.24 -0.73 -24.46
C SER A 40 -2.67 -1.77 -25.51
N ARG A 41 -3.66 -1.45 -26.34
CA ARG A 41 -4.10 -2.32 -27.45
C ARG A 41 -3.00 -2.52 -28.51
N GLU A 42 -2.31 -1.45 -28.89
CA GLU A 42 -1.23 -1.51 -29.88
C GLU A 42 0.01 -2.25 -29.34
N LEU A 43 0.22 -2.24 -28.02
CA LEU A 43 1.32 -2.93 -27.36
C LEU A 43 1.13 -4.45 -27.31
N GLY A 44 -0.09 -4.98 -27.38
CA GLY A 44 -0.34 -6.42 -27.31
C GLY A 44 -0.02 -6.98 -25.93
N GLU A 45 1.00 -7.85 -25.84
CA GLU A 45 1.35 -8.61 -24.62
C GLU A 45 1.96 -7.77 -23.48
N TYR A 46 2.32 -6.52 -23.74
CA TYR A 46 2.94 -5.65 -22.74
C TYR A 46 1.90 -4.87 -21.93
N SER A 47 2.14 -4.73 -20.63
CA SER A 47 1.34 -3.87 -19.77
C SER A 47 1.81 -2.41 -19.82
N LEU A 48 0.86 -1.49 -19.67
CA LEU A 48 1.10 -0.06 -19.62
C LEU A 48 0.69 0.49 -18.26
N THR A 49 1.56 1.33 -17.69
CA THR A 49 1.32 1.99 -16.41
C THR A 49 1.60 3.48 -16.52
N LEU A 50 0.67 4.30 -16.05
CA LEU A 50 0.84 5.72 -15.80
C LEU A 50 0.85 5.96 -14.29
N GLU A 51 1.93 6.54 -13.77
CA GLU A 51 2.10 6.78 -12.35
C GLU A 51 2.19 8.28 -12.02
N ILE A 52 1.52 8.67 -10.95
CA ILE A 52 1.61 9.96 -10.27
C ILE A 52 2.31 9.71 -8.95
N ASN A 53 3.50 10.29 -8.80
CA ASN A 53 4.38 10.09 -7.66
C ASN A 53 4.57 11.40 -6.90
N VAL A 54 4.27 11.40 -5.60
CA VAL A 54 4.63 12.48 -4.67
C VAL A 54 5.76 11.98 -3.78
N GLN A 55 6.89 12.68 -3.79
CA GLN A 55 8.09 12.26 -3.07
C GLN A 55 8.75 13.45 -2.38
N ILE A 56 9.35 13.22 -1.21
CA ILE A 56 10.23 14.16 -0.54
C ILE A 56 11.67 13.79 -0.86
N PHE A 57 12.45 14.73 -1.39
CA PHE A 57 13.90 14.57 -1.45
C PHE A 57 14.53 15.00 -0.11
N ASP A 58 15.25 14.09 0.53
CA ASP A 58 16.07 14.35 1.72
C ASP A 58 17.51 14.64 1.28
N PRO A 59 17.95 15.92 1.23
CA PRO A 59 19.27 16.27 0.75
C PRO A 59 20.38 15.80 1.71
N GLY A 60 20.09 15.64 3.01
CA GLY A 60 21.08 15.20 3.99
C GLY A 60 21.42 13.71 3.84
N ARG A 61 20.49 12.93 3.31
CA ARG A 61 20.64 11.48 3.04
C ARG A 61 20.66 11.14 1.56
N GLU A 62 20.64 12.14 0.69
CA GLU A 62 20.60 12.06 -0.78
C GLU A 62 19.60 11.02 -1.31
N ARG A 63 18.38 10.99 -0.76
CA ARG A 63 17.38 9.98 -1.10
C ARG A 63 15.98 10.54 -1.23
N ASN A 64 15.18 9.91 -2.08
CA ASN A 64 13.75 10.17 -2.17
C ASN A 64 13.01 9.31 -1.15
N LEU A 65 12.04 9.92 -0.47
CA LEU A 65 11.07 9.27 0.39
C LEU A 65 9.71 9.37 -0.31
N PRO A 66 9.16 8.26 -0.81
CA PRO A 66 7.84 8.27 -1.42
C PRO A 66 6.78 8.60 -0.36
N LEU A 67 5.84 9.47 -0.72
CA LEU A 67 4.68 9.82 0.09
C LEU A 67 3.39 9.26 -0.50
N LEU A 68 3.28 9.28 -1.83
CA LEU A 68 2.11 8.82 -2.55
C LEU A 68 2.54 8.26 -3.90
N GLN A 69 2.02 7.09 -4.25
CA GLN A 69 2.13 6.54 -5.60
C GLN A 69 0.75 6.06 -5.99
N MET A 70 0.16 6.71 -6.99
CA MET A 70 -1.15 6.37 -7.53
C MET A 70 -1.09 6.41 -9.05
N GLY A 71 -2.00 5.74 -9.74
CA GLY A 71 -1.90 5.69 -11.18
C GLY A 71 -3.03 4.98 -11.88
N LEU A 72 -2.77 4.70 -13.15
CA LEU A 72 -3.62 3.92 -14.03
C LEU A 72 -2.79 2.80 -14.64
N ALA A 73 -3.32 1.59 -14.61
CA ALA A 73 -2.77 0.46 -15.34
C ALA A 73 -3.74 0.01 -16.43
N SER A 74 -3.21 -0.48 -17.56
CA SER A 74 -3.99 -1.10 -18.63
C SER A 74 -3.19 -2.22 -19.27
N SER A 75 -3.88 -3.28 -19.66
CA SER A 75 -3.34 -4.41 -20.41
C SER A 75 -4.36 -4.84 -21.46
N ASP A 76 -3.88 -5.39 -22.58
CA ASP A 76 -4.71 -5.98 -23.64
C ASP A 76 -5.82 -5.04 -24.18
N GLY A 77 -5.58 -3.73 -24.18
CA GLY A 77 -6.54 -2.72 -24.63
C GLY A 77 -7.77 -2.56 -23.72
N ALA A 78 -7.76 -3.14 -22.52
CA ALA A 78 -8.81 -2.95 -21.52
C ALA A 78 -8.84 -1.50 -21.00
N PRO A 79 -10.01 -1.00 -20.57
CA PRO A 79 -10.10 0.30 -19.91
C PRO A 79 -9.11 0.41 -18.75
N PRO A 80 -8.33 1.52 -18.65
CA PRO A 80 -7.38 1.67 -17.56
C PRO A 80 -8.09 1.68 -16.21
N TYR A 81 -7.52 0.95 -15.24
CA TYR A 81 -8.03 0.87 -13.87
C TYR A 81 -7.10 1.60 -12.90
N PRO A 82 -7.64 2.22 -11.83
CA PRO A 82 -6.83 2.85 -10.79
C PRO A 82 -5.90 1.84 -10.13
N MET A 83 -4.67 2.26 -9.85
CA MET A 83 -3.73 1.53 -9.03
C MET A 83 -3.14 2.42 -7.95
N TRP A 84 -2.79 1.79 -6.85
CA TRP A 84 -2.15 2.39 -5.68
C TRP A 84 -0.85 1.63 -5.45
N GLY A 85 0.26 2.37 -5.38
CA GLY A 85 1.59 1.87 -5.05
C GLY A 85 2.04 2.31 -3.66
N ASP A 86 1.23 3.09 -2.95
CA ASP A 86 1.45 3.34 -1.54
C ASP A 86 1.16 2.06 -0.76
N SER A 87 2.19 1.58 -0.08
CA SER A 87 2.00 0.58 0.93
C SER A 87 1.34 1.27 2.12
N SER A 88 0.02 1.19 2.21
CA SER A 88 -0.77 1.84 3.25
C SER A 88 -0.09 1.67 4.62
N PRO A 89 -0.02 2.69 5.48
CA PRO A 89 0.59 2.52 6.79
C PRO A 89 -0.19 1.46 7.58
N HIS A 90 0.50 0.39 7.94
CA HIS A 90 -0.06 -0.70 8.74
C HIS A 90 0.46 -0.60 10.17
N ARG A 91 -0.37 -1.04 11.12
CA ARG A 91 -0.01 -1.12 12.53
C ARG A 91 0.56 -2.50 12.82
N TYR A 92 1.73 -2.56 13.42
CA TYR A 92 2.39 -3.79 13.83
C TYR A 92 2.72 -3.75 15.31
N ILE A 93 2.78 -4.92 15.94
CA ILE A 93 3.37 -5.10 17.27
C ILE A 93 4.78 -5.66 17.08
N VAL A 94 5.77 -4.94 17.59
CA VAL A 94 7.18 -5.34 17.60
C VAL A 94 7.68 -5.29 19.03
N ASN A 95 8.12 -6.42 19.59
CA ASN A 95 8.58 -6.50 20.98
C ASN A 95 7.59 -5.91 22.01
N GLY A 96 6.28 -5.98 21.74
CA GLY A 96 5.22 -5.43 22.60
C GLY A 96 4.90 -3.95 22.37
N GLU A 97 5.61 -3.26 21.48
CA GLU A 97 5.34 -1.87 21.12
C GLU A 97 4.59 -1.77 19.79
N MET A 98 3.65 -0.83 19.70
CA MET A 98 2.94 -0.54 18.46
C MET A 98 3.81 0.33 17.55
N MET A 99 4.04 -0.16 16.33
CA MET A 99 4.78 0.51 15.27
C MET A 99 3.85 0.75 14.08
N ILE A 100 3.88 1.95 13.51
CA ILE A 100 3.14 2.28 12.28
C ILE A 100 4.18 2.46 11.18
N VAL A 101 4.15 1.59 10.18
CA VAL A 101 5.05 1.66 9.01
C VAL A 101 4.31 1.24 7.74
N PRO A 102 4.76 1.68 6.57
CA PRO A 102 4.31 1.14 5.28
C PRO A 102 4.39 -0.40 5.23
N HIS A 103 3.42 -1.08 4.61
CA HIS A 103 3.35 -2.56 4.57
C HIS A 103 4.52 -3.21 3.81
N ASP A 104 5.28 -2.47 3.02
CA ASP A 104 6.49 -2.86 2.31
C ASP A 104 7.76 -2.65 3.15
N HIS A 105 7.67 -2.05 4.35
CA HIS A 105 8.83 -1.78 5.21
C HIS A 105 8.84 -2.66 6.45
N CYS A 106 10.02 -3.03 6.93
CA CYS A 106 10.18 -3.77 8.17
C CYS A 106 9.86 -2.88 9.39
N PRO A 107 8.89 -3.24 10.24
CA PRO A 107 8.55 -2.43 11.41
C PRO A 107 9.68 -2.29 12.43
N ARG A 108 10.65 -3.23 12.44
CA ARG A 108 11.80 -3.23 13.35
C ARG A 108 12.98 -2.40 12.85
N CYS A 109 13.30 -2.48 11.56
CA CYS A 109 14.55 -1.90 11.02
C CYS A 109 14.37 -0.93 9.86
N TRP A 110 13.13 -0.71 9.39
CA TRP A 110 12.83 0.12 8.22
C TRP A 110 13.49 -0.33 6.90
N GLY A 111 14.07 -1.53 6.84
CA GLY A 111 14.51 -2.11 5.57
C GLY A 111 13.32 -2.57 4.72
N VAL A 112 13.50 -2.59 3.40
CA VAL A 112 12.49 -3.11 2.45
C VAL A 112 12.18 -4.57 2.78
N TRP A 113 10.89 -4.86 2.85
CA TRP A 113 10.34 -6.17 3.17
C TRP A 113 8.93 -6.31 2.58
N ASP A 114 8.87 -6.51 1.27
CA ASP A 114 7.63 -6.80 0.54
C ASP A 114 7.12 -8.22 0.78
N PHE A 115 5.81 -8.40 0.53
CA PHE A 115 5.14 -9.71 0.56
C PHE A 115 5.41 -10.50 1.85
N LYS A 116 5.30 -9.83 3.02
CA LYS A 116 5.62 -10.39 4.34
C LYS A 116 4.90 -11.71 4.65
N SER A 117 3.73 -11.94 4.05
CA SER A 117 2.98 -13.20 4.17
C SER A 117 3.63 -14.37 3.43
N LEU A 118 4.28 -14.11 2.29
CA LEU A 118 4.98 -15.13 1.48
C LEU A 118 6.45 -15.28 1.90
N HIS A 119 7.06 -14.19 2.35
CA HIS A 119 8.46 -14.13 2.77
C HIS A 119 8.53 -13.63 4.20
N PRO A 120 8.31 -14.50 5.21
CA PRO A 120 8.05 -14.08 6.58
C PRO A 120 9.27 -13.60 7.35
N THR A 121 10.44 -13.46 6.72
CA THR A 121 11.66 -12.97 7.39
C THR A 121 12.26 -11.78 6.65
N CYS A 122 12.53 -10.70 7.38
CA CYS A 122 13.20 -9.53 6.87
C CYS A 122 14.65 -9.84 6.47
N LYS A 123 15.01 -9.57 5.22
CA LYS A 123 16.38 -9.74 4.73
C LYS A 123 17.39 -8.77 5.37
N SER A 124 16.92 -7.64 5.89
CA SER A 124 17.78 -6.60 6.45
C SER A 124 18.17 -6.84 7.91
N CYS A 125 17.25 -7.33 8.75
CA CYS A 125 17.50 -7.50 10.19
C CYS A 125 17.14 -8.88 10.76
N GLY A 126 16.61 -9.80 9.95
CA GLY A 126 16.24 -11.15 10.38
C GLY A 126 14.95 -11.24 11.20
N ALA A 127 14.24 -10.12 11.44
CA ALA A 127 12.94 -10.14 12.11
C ALA A 127 11.94 -11.00 11.35
N THR A 128 11.15 -11.81 12.05
CA THR A 128 10.20 -12.75 11.43
C THR A 128 8.75 -12.45 11.83
N MET A 129 7.83 -12.52 10.85
CA MET A 129 6.39 -12.40 11.06
C MET A 129 5.88 -13.52 11.99
N GLY A 130 4.91 -13.20 12.85
CA GLY A 130 4.34 -14.11 13.84
C GLY A 130 5.19 -14.37 15.09
N SER A 131 6.48 -14.02 15.06
CA SER A 131 7.38 -14.15 16.20
C SER A 131 7.85 -12.78 16.70
N ASP A 132 8.71 -12.09 15.94
CA ASP A 132 9.24 -10.76 16.29
C ASP A 132 8.26 -9.63 15.95
N VAL A 133 7.47 -9.83 14.89
CA VAL A 133 6.57 -8.82 14.30
C VAL A 133 5.20 -9.46 14.10
N LYS A 134 4.13 -8.80 14.55
CA LYS A 134 2.75 -9.21 14.25
C LYS A 134 1.96 -8.04 13.70
N LEU A 135 1.08 -8.28 12.73
CA LEU A 135 0.15 -7.26 12.24
C LEU A 135 -0.97 -7.05 13.27
N LEU A 136 -1.22 -5.82 13.68
CA LEU A 136 -2.34 -5.49 14.56
C LEU A 136 -3.60 -5.28 13.73
N LEU A 137 -4.63 -6.07 14.01
CA LEU A 137 -5.99 -5.90 13.49
C LEU A 137 -6.85 -5.35 14.63
N ASP A 138 -7.04 -4.03 14.65
CA ASP A 138 -7.81 -3.30 15.66
C ASP A 138 -9.26 -3.02 15.24
N SER A 139 -9.65 -3.56 14.08
CA SER A 139 -11.03 -3.56 13.61
C SER A 139 -11.33 -4.84 12.85
N ASP A 140 -12.62 -5.17 12.75
CA ASP A 140 -13.09 -6.29 11.94
C ASP A 140 -13.05 -5.97 10.44
N ARG A 141 -12.56 -4.79 10.00
CA ARG A 141 -12.47 -4.44 8.59
C ARG A 141 -11.27 -5.14 7.94
N CYS A 142 -11.47 -5.61 6.72
CA CYS A 142 -10.40 -6.20 5.93
C CYS A 142 -9.29 -5.16 5.65
N PRO A 143 -8.02 -5.43 5.99
CA PRO A 143 -6.93 -4.49 5.74
C PRO A 143 -6.55 -4.39 4.25
N GLU A 144 -7.03 -5.34 3.42
CA GLU A 144 -6.76 -5.35 1.99
C GLU A 144 -7.77 -4.50 1.20
N CYS A 145 -9.08 -4.65 1.49
CA CYS A 145 -10.13 -4.04 0.67
C CYS A 145 -11.01 -3.03 1.40
N GLU A 146 -10.90 -2.94 2.73
CA GLU A 146 -11.69 -2.09 3.66
C GLU A 146 -13.23 -2.25 3.60
N LYS A 147 -13.76 -3.01 2.65
CA LYS A 147 -15.20 -3.22 2.42
C LYS A 147 -15.73 -4.44 3.16
N GLY A 148 -14.96 -5.53 3.19
CA GLY A 148 -15.35 -6.77 3.84
C GLY A 148 -14.90 -6.84 5.29
N THR A 149 -15.36 -7.88 5.98
CA THR A 149 -14.98 -8.13 7.38
C THR A 149 -14.21 -9.43 7.56
N LEU A 150 -13.31 -9.44 8.53
CA LEU A 150 -12.58 -10.62 9.00
C LEU A 150 -12.37 -10.53 10.51
N THR A 151 -12.47 -11.65 11.21
CA THR A 151 -12.39 -11.74 12.68
C THR A 151 -11.47 -12.90 13.08
N ALA A 152 -11.10 -12.98 14.36
CA ALA A 152 -10.29 -14.10 14.87
C ALA A 152 -10.92 -15.48 14.56
N ASN A 153 -12.25 -15.56 14.56
CA ASN A 153 -12.99 -16.80 14.29
C ASN A 153 -13.26 -17.03 12.79
N ARG A 154 -13.10 -15.98 11.97
CA ARG A 154 -13.31 -16.01 10.53
C ARG A 154 -12.23 -15.15 9.86
N PRO A 155 -11.00 -15.69 9.70
CA PRO A 155 -9.84 -14.94 9.24
C PRO A 155 -9.85 -14.64 7.73
N GLU A 156 -10.94 -14.96 7.03
CA GLU A 156 -11.11 -14.71 5.60
C GLU A 156 -12.15 -13.61 5.38
N CYS A 157 -11.80 -12.64 4.53
CA CYS A 157 -12.62 -11.50 4.16
C CYS A 157 -13.89 -11.94 3.43
N THR A 158 -15.04 -11.41 3.86
CA THR A 158 -16.35 -11.70 3.25
C THR A 158 -16.51 -11.22 1.81
N GLU A 159 -15.68 -10.28 1.35
CA GLU A 159 -15.86 -9.61 0.05
C GLU A 159 -14.76 -9.93 -0.97
N CYS A 160 -13.49 -9.98 -0.57
CA CYS A 160 -12.37 -10.12 -1.51
C CYS A 160 -11.62 -11.46 -1.42
N GLY A 161 -12.00 -12.35 -0.49
CA GLY A 161 -11.32 -13.64 -0.30
C GLY A 161 -9.91 -13.56 0.31
N PHE A 162 -9.44 -12.36 0.67
CA PHE A 162 -8.20 -12.18 1.42
C PHE A 162 -8.26 -12.93 2.76
N SER A 163 -7.24 -13.72 3.08
CA SER A 163 -7.18 -14.51 4.31
C SER A 163 -5.92 -14.19 5.10
N VAL A 164 -6.08 -13.94 6.40
CA VAL A 164 -4.96 -13.68 7.31
C VAL A 164 -4.48 -14.97 7.96
N ASN A 165 -3.16 -15.13 8.08
CA ASN A 165 -2.60 -16.19 8.92
C ASN A 165 -2.77 -15.80 10.40
N PRO A 166 -3.53 -16.56 11.22
CA PRO A 166 -3.76 -16.24 12.63
C PRO A 166 -2.48 -16.11 13.45
N ASP A 167 -1.42 -16.84 13.07
CA ASP A 167 -0.13 -16.78 13.78
C ASP A 167 0.62 -15.46 13.53
N HIS A 168 0.32 -14.77 12.43
CA HIS A 168 0.99 -13.55 12.00
C HIS A 168 0.30 -12.26 12.50
N VAL A 169 -0.87 -12.39 13.12
CA VAL A 169 -1.71 -11.25 13.50
C VAL A 169 -1.94 -11.22 15.01
N VAL A 170 -2.27 -10.03 15.54
CA VAL A 170 -2.82 -9.82 16.87
C VAL A 170 -4.12 -9.06 16.69
N TRP A 171 -5.16 -9.52 17.36
CA TRP A 171 -6.45 -8.83 17.41
C TRP A 171 -6.45 -7.86 18.58
N GLY A 172 -6.80 -6.60 18.31
CA GLY A 172 -6.89 -5.50 19.28
C GLY A 172 -8.27 -5.34 19.88
#